data_AF-A0A833LH55-F1
#
_entry.id   AF-A0A833LH55-F1
#
_cell.length_a   1.000
_cell.length_b   1.000
_cell.length_c   1.000
_cell.angle_alpha   90.00
_cell.angle_beta   90.00
_cell.angle_gamma   90.00
#
_symmetry.space_group_name_H-M   'P 1'
#
loop_
_entity.id
_entity.type
_entity.pdbx_description
1 polymer ?
#
loop_
_entity_poly.entity_id
_entity_poly.type
_entity_poly.pdbx_seq_one_letter_code
_entity_poly.pdbx_strand_id
1 'polypeptide(L)' 'VFTHFELTLDVWRADGADVRVPGGWWWSPPEAIAGEALPTVMKKAIEAAVPGIFRSRPAREESE' A
#
# COMPACT_ATOMS: atom_id res chain seq x y z
N VAL A 1 -0.55 -10.36 -14.18
CA VAL A 1 -1.01 -11.69 -13.71
C VAL A 1 0.16 -12.64 -13.89
N PHE A 2 0.51 -13.46 -12.89
CA PHE A 2 1.52 -14.50 -13.05
C PHE A 2 0.89 -15.67 -13.82
N THR A 3 1.54 -16.13 -14.89
CA THR A 3 0.97 -17.16 -15.79
C THR A 3 1.57 -18.54 -15.59
N HIS A 4 2.67 -18.66 -14.86
CA HIS A 4 3.45 -19.90 -14.74
C HIS A 4 3.40 -20.54 -13.35
N PHE A 5 2.95 -19.80 -12.34
CA PHE A 5 2.89 -20.28 -10.96
C PHE A 5 1.88 -19.49 -10.14
N GLU A 6 1.44 -20.08 -9.04
CA GLU A 6 0.68 -19.43 -7.98
C GLU A 6 1.63 -18.93 -6.89
N LEU A 7 1.29 -17.77 -6.30
CA LEU A 7 2.06 -17.16 -5.22
C LEU A 7 1.18 -17.06 -3.97
N THR A 8 1.54 -17.80 -2.93
CA THR A 8 0.97 -17.67 -1.58
C THR A 8 1.90 -16.83 -0.72
N LEU A 9 1.36 -15.86 0.02
CA LEU A 9 2.12 -14.88 0.81
C LEU A 9 1.54 -14.79 2.22
N ASP A 10 2.41 -14.83 3.22
CA ASP A 10 2.10 -14.36 4.57
C ASP A 10 2.54 -12.90 4.70
N VAL A 11 1.59 -12.01 4.99
CA VAL A 11 1.85 -10.56 5.07
C VAL A 11 1.88 -10.13 6.52
N TRP A 12 3.02 -9.59 6.95
CA TRP A 12 3.22 -9.07 8.30
C TRP A 12 3.32 -7.55 8.26
N ARG A 13 2.63 -6.88 9.19
CA ARG A 13 2.68 -5.44 9.38
C ARG A 13 3.48 -5.10 10.62
N ALA A 14 4.36 -4.11 10.50
CA ALA A 14 5.06 -3.50 11.63
C ALA A 14 4.50 -2.10 11.87
N ASP A 15 4.23 -1.76 13.13
CA ASP A 15 3.75 -0.46 13.56
C ASP A 15 4.79 0.22 14.46
N GLY A 16 4.87 1.56 14.39
CA GLY A 16 5.75 2.34 15.27
C GLY A 16 7.25 2.14 15.03
N ALA A 17 7.63 1.63 13.86
CA ALA A 17 9.02 1.44 13.51
C ALA A 17 9.68 2.80 13.17
N ASP A 18 10.55 3.28 14.05
CA ASP A 18 11.44 4.42 13.75
C ASP A 18 12.67 3.92 12.99
N VAL A 19 12.48 3.67 11.69
CA VAL A 19 13.50 3.12 10.82
C VAL A 19 13.91 4.17 9.80
N ARG A 20 15.19 4.54 9.84
CA ARG A 20 15.80 5.38 8.81
C ARG A 20 15.79 4.63 7.47
N VAL A 21 15.30 5.33 6.44
CA VAL A 21 15.32 4.84 5.06
C VAL A 21 16.77 4.60 4.60
N PRO A 22 17.11 3.40 4.09
CA PRO A 22 18.42 3.15 3.49
C PRO A 22 18.66 4.02 2.25
N GLY A 23 19.94 4.20 1.87
CA GLY A 23 20.27 4.97 0.66
C GLY A 23 19.64 4.38 -0.61
N GLY A 24 18.96 5.22 -1.40
CA GLY A 24 18.28 4.81 -2.63
C GLY A 24 16.83 4.36 -2.47
N TRP A 25 16.27 4.47 -1.26
CA TRP A 25 14.88 4.10 -0.95
C TRP A 25 14.09 5.34 -0.50
N TRP A 26 12.77 5.20 -0.38
CA TRP A 26 11.90 6.24 0.16
C TRP A 26 10.75 5.64 0.97
N TRP A 27 10.24 6.41 1.93
CA TRP A 27 8.92 6.17 2.52
C TRP A 27 7.87 6.89 1.67
N SER A 28 6.84 6.17 1.22
CA SER A 28 5.69 6.78 0.56
C SER A 28 4.57 6.99 1.59
N PRO A 29 4.02 8.21 1.72
CA PRO A 29 2.91 8.45 2.65
C PRO A 29 1.64 7.72 2.18
N PRO A 30 0.73 7.34 3.10
CA PRO A 30 -0.49 6.59 2.77
C PRO A 30 -1.32 7.21 1.64
N GLU A 31 -1.43 8.53 1.60
CA GLU A 31 -2.19 9.27 0.60
C GLU A 31 -1.58 9.26 -0.81
N ALA A 32 -0.25 9.08 -0.93
CA ALA A 32 0.43 9.04 -2.22
C ALA A 32 0.43 7.63 -2.84
N ILE A 33 0.29 6.59 -2.01
CA ILE A 33 0.50 5.19 -2.40
C ILE A 33 -0.42 4.72 -3.53
N ALA A 34 -1.60 5.32 -3.68
CA ALA A 34 -2.54 5.01 -4.75
C ALA A 34 -2.06 5.50 -6.12
N GLY A 35 -1.29 6.59 -6.17
CA GLY A 35 -0.69 7.14 -7.38
C GLY A 35 0.60 6.44 -7.81
N GLU A 36 1.20 5.64 -6.92
CA GLU A 36 2.44 4.94 -7.20
C GLU A 36 2.26 3.83 -8.25
N ALA A 37 3.27 3.65 -9.11
CA ALA A 37 3.32 2.62 -10.15
C ALA A 37 3.62 1.22 -9.59
N LEU A 38 2.94 0.83 -8.50
CA LEU A 38 3.13 -0.45 -7.85
C LEU A 38 2.57 -1.61 -8.69
N PRO A 39 3.30 -2.72 -8.84
CA PRO A 39 2.76 -3.95 -9.41
C PRO A 39 1.53 -4.42 -8.62
N THR A 40 0.58 -5.08 -9.29
CA THR A 40 -0.69 -5.48 -8.68
C THR A 40 -0.52 -6.41 -7.47
N VAL A 41 0.52 -7.25 -7.45
CA VAL A 41 0.85 -8.10 -6.29
C VAL A 41 1.22 -7.25 -5.06
N MET A 42 1.97 -6.16 -5.24
CA MET A 42 2.37 -5.27 -4.14
C MET A 42 1.17 -4.49 -3.60
N LYS A 43 0.29 -4.00 -4.50
CA LYS A 43 -0.96 -3.37 -4.09
C LYS A 43 -1.83 -4.33 -3.25
N LYS A 44 -1.92 -5.60 -3.64
CA LYS A 44 -2.65 -6.62 -2.87
C LYS A 44 -2.03 -6.87 -1.49
N ALA A 45 -0.70 -6.97 -1.40
CA ALA A 45 -0.01 -7.16 -0.12
C ALA A 45 -0.24 -5.97 0.83
N ILE A 46 -0.16 -4.74 0.31
CA ILE A 46 -0.38 -3.52 1.09
C ILE A 46 -1.85 -3.42 1.56
N GLU A 47 -2.84 -3.70 0.69
CA GLU A 47 -4.26 -3.70 1.08
C GLU A 47 -4.57 -4.76 2.14
N ALA A 48 -3.90 -5.92 2.11
CA ALA A 48 -4.05 -6.94 3.15
C ALA A 48 -3.48 -6.49 4.51
N ALA A 49 -2.38 -5.73 4.52
CA ALA A 49 -1.77 -5.18 5.73
C ALA A 49 -2.50 -3.93 6.26
N VAL A 50 -3.04 -3.10 5.36
CA VAL A 50 -3.71 -1.84 5.67
C VAL A 50 -4.99 -1.72 4.83
N PRO A 51 -6.12 -2.24 5.32
CA PRO A 51 -7.37 -2.24 4.57
C PRO A 51 -7.87 -0.83 4.23
N GLY A 52 -8.26 -0.63 2.97
CA GLY A 52 -8.83 0.63 2.48
C GLY A 52 -7.82 1.70 2.07
N ILE A 53 -6.53 1.42 2.13
CA ILE A 53 -5.47 2.37 1.80
C ILE A 53 -5.49 2.83 0.34
N PHE A 54 -6.05 2.03 -0.57
CA PHE A 54 -6.22 2.41 -1.99
C PHE A 54 -7.59 3.02 -2.32
N ARG A 55 -8.50 3.17 -1.35
CA ARG A 55 -9.82 3.76 -1.62
C ARG A 55 -9.67 5.27 -1.68
N SER A 56 -10.16 5.88 -2.77
CA SER A 56 -10.39 7.32 -2.76
C SER A 56 -11.43 7.62 -1.69
N ARG A 57 -11.12 8.55 -0.78
CA ARG A 57 -12.17 9.09 0.09
C ARG A 57 -13.20 9.72 -0.84
N PRO A 58 -14.50 9.37 -0.76
CA PRO A 58 -15.50 10.19 -1.43
C PRO A 58 -15.27 11.62 -0.95
N ALA A 59 -15.21 12.57 -1.89
CA ALA A 59 -15.22 13.98 -1.53
C ALA A 59 -16.32 14.14 -0.48
N ARG A 60 -15.96 14.70 0.69
CA ARG A 60 -16.97 15.03 1.71
C ARG A 60 -18.09 15.75 0.96
N GLU A 61 -19.27 15.15 0.94
CA GLU A 61 -20.48 15.90 0.63
C GLU A 61 -20.47 17.10 1.57
N GLU A 62 -20.45 18.26 0.95
CA GLU A 62 -20.57 19.56 1.57
C GLU A 62 -21.90 19.60 2.33
N SER A 63 -21.87 19.93 3.62
CA SER A 63 -23.06 20.20 4.44
C SER A 63 -22.59 21.19 5.51
N GLU A 64 -22.68 22.49 5.20
CA GLU A 64 -23.77 23.43 5.54
C GLU A 64 -23.44 24.21 6.83
#